data_AF-A0A933KQR3-F1
#
_entry.id   AF-A0A933KQR3-F1
#
_cell.length_a   1.000
_cell.length_b   1.000
_cell.length_c   1.000
_cell.angle_alpha   90.00
_cell.angle_beta   90.00
_cell.angle_gamma   90.00
#
_symmetry.space_group_name_H-M   'P 1'
#
loop_
_entity.id
_entity.type
_entity.pdbx_description
1 polymer ?
#
loop_
_entity_poly.entity_id
_entity_poly.type
_entity_poly.pdbx_seq_one_letter_code
_entity_poly.pdbx_strand_id
1 'polypeptide(L)'
;MLRAFMRWGRRFPLVGALVVGLSAGVGYPVVSVAVACGAPSSEACVWGKAYLPLNLTISVVVVGGIVTGLCLAVLTWRRSHASRDE
;
A
#
# COMPACT_ATOMS: atom_id res chain seq x y z
N MET A 1 -11.62 10.72 11.31
CA MET A 1 -10.49 9.80 11.54
C MET A 1 -9.28 10.03 10.61
N LEU A 2 -9.45 10.28 9.30
CA LEU A 2 -8.33 10.56 8.38
C LEU A 2 -7.37 11.71 8.80
N ARG A 3 -7.90 12.78 9.41
CA ARG A 3 -7.09 13.95 9.80
C ARG A 3 -6.15 13.70 11.01
N ALA A 4 -6.48 12.74 11.87
CA ALA A 4 -5.62 12.36 13.00
C ALA A 4 -4.42 11.53 12.53
N PHE A 5 -4.65 10.63 11.57
CA PHE A 5 -3.58 9.85 10.91
C PHE A 5 -2.58 10.75 10.19
N MET A 6 -3.07 11.80 9.52
CA MET A 6 -2.25 12.77 8.79
C MET A 6 -1.37 13.64 9.71
N ARG A 7 -1.80 13.93 10.94
CA ARG A 7 -1.00 14.71 11.92
C ARG A 7 0.11 13.89 12.58
N TRP A 8 -0.01 12.55 12.65
CA TRP A 8 1.01 11.69 13.24
C TRP A 8 2.22 11.47 12.31
N GLY A 9 1.99 11.46 10.99
CA GLY A 9 3.04 11.32 9.96
C GLY A 9 4.07 12.47 9.91
N ARG A 10 3.83 13.60 10.58
CA ARG A 10 4.75 14.76 10.55
C ARG A 10 6.02 14.54 11.39
N ARG A 11 5.99 13.62 12.36
CA ARG A 11 7.15 13.30 13.22
C ARG A 11 7.94 12.09 12.70
N PHE A 12 7.30 11.18 11.97
CA PHE A 12 7.93 9.96 11.42
C PHE A 12 7.44 9.70 9.98
N PRO A 13 7.97 10.44 8.99
CA PRO A 13 7.56 10.32 7.59
C PRO A 13 7.77 8.90 7.03
N LEU A 14 8.80 8.21 7.53
CA LEU A 14 9.11 6.82 7.19
C LEU A 14 7.98 5.87 7.63
N VAL A 15 7.51 6.00 8.88
CA VAL A 15 6.45 5.15 9.41
C VAL A 15 5.14 5.39 8.67
N GLY A 16 4.83 6.65 8.34
CA GLY A 16 3.66 7.00 7.53
C GLY A 16 3.70 6.35 6.14
N ALA A 17 4.83 6.47 5.43
CA ALA A 17 5.01 5.86 4.11
C ALA A 17 4.89 4.33 4.16
N LEU A 18 5.47 3.71 5.19
CA LEU A 18 5.46 2.26 5.38
C LEU A 18 4.05 1.72 5.66
N VAL A 19 3.27 2.42 6.49
CA VAL A 19 1.87 2.03 6.75
C VAL A 19 0.99 2.20 5.50
N VAL A 20 1.22 3.24 4.68
CA VAL A 20 0.50 3.44 3.41
C VAL A 20 0.87 2.37 2.40
N GLY A 21 2.16 2.04 2.27
CA GLY A 21 2.62 0.94 1.42
C GLY A 21 2.05 -0.40 1.86
N LEU A 22 2.07 -0.68 3.16
CA LEU A 22 1.58 -1.94 3.71
C LEU A 22 0.06 -2.09 3.57
N SER A 23 -0.69 -1.02 3.78
CA SER A 23 -2.15 -1.03 3.57
C SER A 23 -2.54 -1.17 2.09
N ALA A 24 -1.80 -0.55 1.16
CA ALA A 24 -1.99 -0.75 -0.27
C ALA A 24 -1.65 -2.18 -0.71
N GLY A 25 -0.53 -2.72 -0.23
CA GLY A 25 -0.06 -4.07 -0.56
C GLY A 25 -0.96 -5.19 -0.01
N VAL A 26 -1.58 -4.98 1.16
CA VAL A 26 -2.56 -5.93 1.73
C VAL A 26 -3.95 -5.75 1.10
N GLY A 27 -4.36 -4.51 0.78
CA GLY A 27 -5.69 -4.24 0.23
C GLY A 27 -5.90 -4.84 -1.16
N TYR A 28 -4.90 -4.77 -2.03
CA TYR A 28 -4.98 -5.25 -3.41
C TYR A 28 -5.39 -6.74 -3.55
N PRO A 29 -4.69 -7.72 -2.92
CA PRO A 29 -5.04 -9.14 -3.04
C PRO A 29 -6.40 -9.46 -2.39
N VAL A 30 -6.78 -8.76 -1.32
CA VAL A 30 -8.06 -8.97 -0.62
C VAL A 30 -9.24 -8.54 -1.49
N VAL A 31 -9.14 -7.38 -2.15
CA VAL A 31 -10.16 -6.91 -3.09
C VAL A 31 -10.24 -7.83 -4.31
N SER A 32 -9.09 -8.25 -4.85
CA SER A 32 -9.04 -9.16 -6.00
C SER A 32 -9.77 -10.49 -5.73
N VAL A 33 -9.56 -11.08 -4.56
CA VAL A 33 -10.23 -12.33 -4.17
C VAL A 33 -11.70 -12.10 -3.86
N ALA A 34 -12.06 -10.97 -3.24
CA ALA A 34 -13.47 -10.63 -2.98
C ALA A 34 -14.27 -10.47 -4.29
N VAL A 35 -13.67 -9.86 -5.33
CA VAL A 35 -14.28 -9.74 -6.66
C VAL A 35 -14.34 -11.11 -7.35
N ALA A 36 -13.28 -11.91 -7.28
CA ALA A 36 -13.23 -13.23 -7.90
C ALA A 36 -14.20 -14.25 -7.27
N CYS A 37 -14.44 -14.14 -5.96
CA CYS A 37 -15.37 -15.01 -5.22
C CYS A 37 -16.83 -14.48 -5.20
N GLY A 38 -17.12 -13.36 -5.86
CA GLY A 38 -18.49 -12.88 -6.06
C GLY A 38 -19.35 -13.80 -6.93
N ALA A 39 -18.73 -14.67 -7.72
CA ALA A 39 -19.38 -15.73 -8.48
C ALA A 39 -19.06 -17.11 -7.84
N PRO A 40 -20.00 -17.74 -7.13
CA PRO A 40 -19.73 -18.86 -6.21
C PRO A 40 -19.35 -20.21 -6.87
N SER A 41 -19.09 -20.27 -8.18
CA SER A 41 -18.78 -21.54 -8.88
C SER A 41 -17.60 -21.49 -9.85
N SER A 42 -16.80 -20.43 -9.85
CA SER A 42 -15.61 -20.38 -10.71
C SER A 42 -14.40 -20.97 -9.99
N GLU A 43 -13.73 -21.93 -10.64
CA GLU A 43 -12.40 -22.45 -10.27
C GLU A 43 -11.40 -21.34 -9.88
N ALA A 44 -11.57 -20.15 -10.45
CA ALA A 44 -10.84 -18.93 -10.10
C ALA A 44 -10.89 -18.55 -8.60
N CYS A 45 -11.97 -18.83 -7.87
CA CYS A 45 -12.07 -18.54 -6.44
C CYS A 45 -11.28 -19.55 -5.59
N VAL A 46 -11.21 -20.83 -6.03
CA VAL A 46 -10.43 -21.88 -5.36
C VAL A 46 -8.93 -21.63 -5.54
N TRP A 47 -8.51 -21.35 -6.78
CA TRP A 47 -7.13 -20.98 -7.08
C TRP A 47 -6.77 -19.63 -6.44
N GLY A 48 -7.66 -18.64 -6.48
CA GLY A 48 -7.47 -17.35 -5.84
C GLY A 48 -7.23 -17.44 -4.33
N LYS A 49 -7.90 -18.36 -3.64
CA LYS A 49 -7.66 -18.68 -2.22
C LYS A 49 -6.32 -19.37 -1.97
N ALA A 50 -5.93 -20.31 -2.83
CA ALA A 50 -4.66 -21.04 -2.70
C ALA A 50 -3.44 -20.14 -2.96
N TYR A 51 -3.53 -19.24 -3.95
CA TYR A 51 -2.48 -18.27 -4.26
C TYR A 51 -2.56 -16.99 -3.42
N LEU A 52 -3.58 -16.84 -2.56
CA LEU A 52 -3.78 -15.67 -1.71
C LEU A 52 -2.54 -15.32 -0.85
N PRO A 53 -1.93 -16.24 -0.08
CA PRO A 53 -0.73 -15.91 0.68
C PRO A 53 0.42 -15.47 -0.23
N LEU A 54 0.63 -16.15 -1.36
CA LEU A 54 1.71 -15.82 -2.30
C LEU A 54 1.50 -14.44 -2.94
N ASN A 55 0.28 -14.15 -3.39
CA ASN A 55 -0.10 -12.89 -4.00
C ASN A 55 -0.08 -11.74 -2.98
N LEU A 56 -0.32 -12.05 -1.70
CA LEU A 56 -0.21 -11.11 -0.60
C LEU A 56 1.25 -10.78 -0.29
N THR A 57 2.15 -11.76 -0.24
CA THR A 57 3.59 -11.49 -0.06
C THR A 57 4.14 -10.67 -1.23
N ILE A 58 3.81 -11.06 -2.47
CA ILE A 58 4.27 -10.35 -3.67
C ILE A 58 3.68 -8.93 -3.72
N SER A 59 2.39 -8.76 -3.44
CA SER A 59 1.76 -7.43 -3.44
C SER A 59 2.32 -6.53 -2.35
N VAL A 60 2.58 -7.05 -1.14
CA VAL A 60 3.18 -6.27 -0.05
C VAL A 60 4.60 -5.82 -0.42
N VAL A 61 5.42 -6.69 -1.01
CA VAL A 61 6.80 -6.35 -1.39
C VAL A 61 6.82 -5.41 -2.60
N VAL A 62 6.09 -5.74 -3.67
CA VAL A 62 6.12 -4.98 -4.93
C VAL A 62 5.30 -3.70 -4.79
N VAL A 63 4.00 -3.81 -4.52
CA VAL A 63 3.11 -2.64 -4.42
C VAL A 63 3.46 -1.82 -3.18
N GLY A 64 3.64 -2.47 -2.03
CA GLY A 64 3.98 -1.76 -0.80
C GLY A 64 5.36 -1.13 -0.85
N GLY A 65 6.36 -1.78 -1.45
CA GLY A 65 7.69 -1.21 -1.68
C GLY A 65 7.66 -0.01 -2.63
N ILE A 66 6.98 -0.13 -3.78
CA ILE A 66 6.85 0.96 -4.75
C ILE A 66 6.14 2.16 -4.13
N VAL A 67 5.01 1.94 -3.45
CA VAL A 67 4.24 3.01 -2.80
C VAL A 67 5.05 3.69 -1.69
N THR A 68 5.77 2.93 -0.88
CA THR A 68 6.66 3.48 0.16
C THR A 68 7.78 4.32 -0.47
N GLY A 69 8.42 3.81 -1.52
CA GLY A 69 9.48 4.50 -2.26
C GLY A 69 8.99 5.81 -2.89
N LEU A 70 7.83 5.79 -3.56
CA LEU A 70 7.21 6.98 -4.15
C LEU A 70 6.85 8.01 -3.07
N CYS A 71 6.29 7.58 -1.95
CA CYS A 71 5.93 8.47 -0.85
C CYS A 71 7.17 9.16 -0.27
N LEU A 72 8.26 8.40 -0.08
CA LEU A 72 9.54 8.96 0.38
C LEU A 72 10.14 9.90 -0.66
N ALA A 73 10.13 9.55 -1.95
CA ALA A 73 10.63 10.39 -3.03
C ALA A 73 9.88 11.73 -3.11
N VAL A 74 8.55 11.72 -2.95
CA VAL A 74 7.74 12.95 -2.92
C VAL A 74 8.07 13.79 -1.68
N LEU A 75 8.27 13.15 -0.53
CA LEU A 75 8.61 13.85 0.71
C LEU A 75 10.01 14.48 0.67
N THR A 76 11.00 13.78 0.13
CA THR A 76 12.36 14.34 -0.04
C THR A 76 12.36 15.46 -1.07
N TRP A 77 11.62 15.30 -2.18
CA TRP A 77 11.52 16.32 -3.21
C TRP A 77 10.82 17.60 -2.72
N ARG A 78 9.76 17.48 -1.92
CA ARG A 78 9.12 18.65 -1.28
C ARG A 78 10.05 19.38 -0.33
N ARG A 79 10.89 18.65 0.43
CA ARG A 79 11.87 19.26 1.34
C ARG A 79 12.94 20.04 0.58
N SER A 80 13.45 19.50 -0.53
CA SER A 80 14.46 20.19 -1.34
C SER A 80 13.94 21.46 -2.02
N HIS A 81 12.65 21.50 -2.37
CA HIS A 81 12.02 22.71 -2.90
C HIS A 81 11.77 23.75 -1.81
N ALA A 82 11.29 23.33 -0.64
CA ALA A 82 11.07 24.26 0.48
C ALA A 82 12.36 24.98 0.92
N SER A 83 13.53 24.32 0.88
CA SER A 83 14.80 24.95 1.21
C SER A 83 15.41 25.83 0.11
N ARG A 84 14.83 25.83 -1.10
CA ARG A 84 15.35 26.59 -2.26
C ARG A 84 14.63 27.93 -2.46
N ASP A 85 13.51 28.11 -1.76
CA ASP A 85 12.71 29.34 -1.76
C ASP A 85 13.02 30.25 -0.55
N GLU A 86 14.01 29.89 0.27
CA GLU A 86 14.59 30.70 1.37
C GLU A 86 15.92 31.35 0.98
#